data_AF-A0A1B8SL79-F1
#
_entry.id   AF-A0A1B8SL79-F1
#
_cell.length_a   1.000
_cell.length_b   1.000
_cell.length_c   1.000
_cell.angle_alpha   90.00
_cell.angle_beta   90.00
_cell.angle_gamma   90.00
#
_symmetry.space_group_name_H-M   'P 1'
#
loop_
_entity.id
_entity.type
_entity.pdbx_description
1 polymer ?
#
loop_
_entity_poly.entity_id
_entity_poly.type
_entity_poly.pdbx_seq_one_letter_code
_entity_poly.pdbx_strand_id
1 'polypeptide(L)'
;MRRGSVLSDTYCRRAFIALALATMLAFVVLSAGCSTMNQKTHRNCTVTNKEQRQHVSGSDGDTHTSYQKLVSTSCGVFAVDDTIAGGWQSYDRWSVIEVGKTYDITTGGYRWWGGFPSVIGIKEVNA
;
A
#
# COMPACT_ATOMS: atom_id res chain seq x y z
N MET A 1 19.06 9.71 -60.90
CA MET A 1 18.79 8.72 -59.83
C MET A 1 18.97 9.38 -58.45
N ARG A 2 17.89 9.85 -57.79
CA ARG A 2 17.86 10.23 -56.35
C ARG A 2 16.42 10.12 -55.85
N ARG A 3 15.94 8.91 -55.54
CA ARG A 3 14.59 8.68 -54.99
C ARG A 3 14.57 7.75 -53.76
N GLY A 4 15.74 7.36 -53.23
CA GLY A 4 15.85 6.35 -52.16
C GLY A 4 16.06 6.88 -50.74
N SER A 5 16.48 8.13 -50.55
CA SER A 5 16.87 8.63 -49.21
C SER A 5 15.70 9.04 -48.32
N VAL A 6 14.59 9.51 -48.90
CA VAL A 6 13.47 10.09 -48.12
C VAL A 6 12.63 9.03 -47.38
N LEU A 7 12.49 7.84 -47.95
CA LEU A 7 11.71 6.72 -47.37
C LEU A 7 12.43 6.06 -46.18
N SER A 8 13.76 5.99 -46.22
CA SER A 8 14.59 5.43 -45.14
C SER A 8 14.53 6.27 -43.87
N ASP A 9 14.60 7.61 -44.01
CA ASP A 9 14.55 8.53 -42.87
C ASP A 9 13.19 8.55 -42.17
N THR A 10 12.09 8.38 -42.92
CA THR A 10 10.76 8.33 -42.31
C THR A 10 10.50 7.02 -41.57
N TYR A 11 11.02 5.90 -42.06
CA TYR A 11 10.93 4.61 -41.36
C TYR A 11 11.80 4.59 -40.10
N CYS A 12 13.03 5.09 -40.19
CA CYS A 12 13.95 5.16 -39.05
C CYS A 12 13.37 6.08 -37.96
N ARG A 13 12.86 7.26 -38.33
CA ARG A 13 12.20 8.19 -37.40
C ARG A 13 10.94 7.61 -36.74
N ARG A 14 10.12 6.84 -37.47
CA ARG A 14 8.95 6.14 -36.91
C ARG A 14 9.35 5.02 -35.96
N ALA A 15 10.41 4.27 -36.28
CA ALA A 15 10.95 3.23 -35.41
C ALA A 15 11.52 3.81 -34.11
N PHE A 16 12.25 4.94 -34.18
CA PHE A 16 12.73 5.66 -33.00
C PHE A 16 11.58 6.18 -32.12
N ILE A 17 10.53 6.76 -32.72
CA ILE A 17 9.36 7.24 -31.97
C ILE A 17 8.63 6.06 -31.30
N ALA A 18 8.44 4.94 -32.00
CA ALA A 18 7.80 3.76 -31.42
C ALA A 18 8.61 3.19 -30.24
N LEU A 19 9.94 3.13 -30.36
CA LEU A 19 10.82 2.67 -29.30
C LEU A 19 10.79 3.61 -28.08
N ALA A 20 10.80 4.94 -28.31
CA ALA A 20 10.71 5.93 -27.25
C ALA A 20 9.36 5.90 -26.52
N LEU A 21 8.26 5.64 -27.24
CA LEU A 21 6.94 5.48 -26.63
C LEU A 21 6.87 4.18 -25.80
N ALA A 22 7.43 3.08 -26.31
CA ALA A 22 7.47 1.81 -25.60
C ALA A 22 8.28 1.90 -24.30
N THR A 23 9.43 2.60 -24.31
CA THR A 23 10.24 2.79 -23.09
C THR A 23 9.57 3.72 -22.10
N MET A 24 8.90 4.79 -22.55
CA MET A 24 8.13 5.65 -21.64
C MET A 24 6.96 4.91 -20.99
N LEU A 25 6.21 4.10 -21.76
CA LEU A 25 5.14 3.26 -21.21
C LEU A 25 5.67 2.25 -20.17
N ALA A 26 6.78 1.59 -20.47
CA ALA A 26 7.42 0.67 -19.52
C ALA A 26 7.86 1.39 -18.22
N PHE A 27 8.41 2.60 -18.34
CA PHE A 27 8.85 3.38 -17.19
C PHE A 27 7.68 3.83 -16.30
N VAL A 28 6.55 4.21 -16.89
CA VAL A 28 5.32 4.58 -16.15
C VAL A 28 4.74 3.38 -15.40
N VAL A 29 4.70 2.20 -16.03
CA VAL A 29 4.18 0.98 -15.38
C VAL A 29 5.10 0.51 -14.26
N LEU A 30 6.43 0.55 -14.46
CA LEU A 30 7.41 0.14 -13.45
C LEU A 30 7.47 1.11 -12.26
N SER A 31 7.30 2.42 -12.48
CA SER A 31 7.27 3.42 -11.40
C SER A 31 5.98 3.39 -10.58
N ALA A 32 4.84 3.04 -11.20
CA ALA A 32 3.56 2.88 -10.50
C ALA A 32 3.52 1.63 -9.57
N GLY A 33 4.29 0.58 -9.88
CA GLY A 33 4.29 -0.67 -9.11
C GLY A 33 5.09 -0.63 -7.80
N CYS A 34 6.16 0.17 -7.72
CA CYS A 34 7.03 0.20 -6.54
C CYS A 34 6.62 1.24 -5.48
N SER A 35 5.90 2.32 -5.86
CA SER A 35 5.52 3.38 -4.91
C SER A 35 4.13 3.23 -4.29
N THR A 36 3.23 2.45 -4.91
CA THR A 36 1.86 2.23 -4.39
C THR A 36 1.83 1.28 -3.19
N MET A 37 2.92 0.57 -2.93
CA MET A 37 3.05 -0.38 -1.84
C MET A 37 4.23 0.01 -0.95
N ASN A 38 4.15 1.15 -0.25
CA ASN A 38 5.12 1.49 0.81
C ASN A 38 5.02 0.44 1.93
N GLN A 39 5.64 -0.71 1.68
CA GLN A 39 5.64 -1.86 2.56
C GLN A 39 6.87 -1.78 3.45
N LYS A 40 6.64 -1.86 4.75
CA LYS A 40 7.70 -1.89 5.73
C LYS A 40 7.44 -3.05 6.69
N THR A 41 8.46 -3.88 6.86
CA THR A 41 8.43 -4.93 7.89
C THR A 41 9.12 -4.40 9.14
N HIS A 42 8.39 -4.42 10.25
CA HIS A 42 8.86 -4.10 11.59
C HIS A 42 9.04 -5.42 12.33
N ARG A 43 10.23 -5.66 12.89
CA ARG A 43 10.56 -6.94 13.49
C ARG A 43 10.42 -6.90 15.00
N ASN A 44 10.02 -8.03 15.60
CA ASN A 44 9.94 -8.20 17.05
C ASN A 44 9.05 -7.16 17.76
N CYS A 45 7.88 -6.87 17.19
CA CYS A 45 6.94 -5.89 17.74
C CYS A 45 6.02 -6.55 18.76
N THR A 46 6.15 -6.19 20.03
CA THR A 46 5.27 -6.66 21.10
C THR A 46 4.00 -5.83 21.11
N VAL A 47 2.84 -6.49 21.03
CA VAL A 47 1.54 -5.83 21.06
C VAL A 47 1.23 -5.42 22.49
N THR A 48 1.00 -4.13 22.70
CA THR A 48 0.71 -3.55 24.01
C THR A 48 -0.77 -3.24 24.19
N ASN A 49 -1.50 -2.97 23.11
CA ASN A 49 -2.93 -2.71 23.16
C ASN A 49 -3.62 -3.00 21.82
N LYS A 50 -4.92 -3.30 21.87
CA LYS A 50 -5.83 -3.33 20.71
C LYS A 50 -7.02 -2.44 21.01
N GLU A 51 -7.32 -1.53 20.09
CA GLU A 51 -8.45 -0.63 20.22
C GLU A 51 -9.29 -0.63 18.93
N GLN A 52 -10.59 -0.44 19.07
CA GLN A 52 -11.50 -0.15 17.97
C GLN A 52 -12.13 1.21 18.24
N ARG A 53 -11.70 2.22 17.48
CA ARG A 53 -12.22 3.59 17.62
C ARG A 53 -13.45 3.76 16.76
N GLN A 54 -14.53 4.24 17.35
CA GLN A 54 -15.71 4.67 16.62
C GLN A 54 -15.53 6.12 16.17
N HIS A 55 -15.82 6.40 14.91
CA HIS A 55 -15.89 7.75 14.37
C HIS A 55 -17.32 7.99 13.90
N VAL A 56 -17.95 9.03 14.44
CA VAL A 56 -19.29 9.45 14.05
C VAL A 56 -19.18 10.80 13.36
N SER A 57 -19.65 10.87 12.13
CA SER A 57 -19.72 12.10 11.34
C SER A 57 -21.11 12.24 10.72
N GLY A 58 -21.53 13.47 10.43
CA GLY A 58 -22.86 13.71 9.86
C GLY A 58 -23.13 15.18 9.58
N SER A 59 -23.96 15.43 8.58
CA SER A 59 -24.54 16.74 8.21
C SER A 59 -25.95 16.50 7.70
N ASP A 60 -26.84 17.50 7.84
CA ASP A 60 -28.16 17.53 7.21
C ASP A 60 -29.08 16.33 7.55
N GLY A 61 -28.99 15.82 8.77
CA GLY A 61 -29.85 14.73 9.27
C GLY A 61 -29.31 13.31 9.03
N ASP A 62 -28.22 13.18 8.26
CA ASP A 62 -27.57 11.89 8.02
C ASP A 62 -26.41 11.64 9.01
N THR A 63 -26.43 10.46 9.65
CA THR A 63 -25.36 10.02 10.55
C THR A 63 -24.57 8.86 9.94
N HIS A 64 -23.28 9.04 9.80
CA HIS A 64 -22.32 8.04 9.36
C HIS A 64 -21.48 7.59 10.55
N THR A 65 -21.46 6.28 10.80
CA THR A 65 -20.59 5.67 11.81
C THR A 65 -19.56 4.79 11.11
N SER A 66 -18.28 5.04 11.36
CA SER A 66 -17.18 4.17 10.93
C SER A 66 -16.39 3.67 12.14
N TYR A 67 -15.70 2.54 11.96
CA TYR A 67 -14.84 1.96 12.99
C TYR A 67 -13.43 1.77 12.45
N GLN A 68 -12.44 2.21 13.22
CA GLN A 68 -11.03 2.03 12.92
C GLN A 68 -10.41 1.08 13.93
N LYS A 69 -9.79 0.00 13.44
CA LYS A 69 -9.08 -0.97 14.27
C LYS A 69 -7.62 -0.54 14.37
N LEU A 70 -7.10 -0.37 15.58
CA LEU A 70 -5.70 -0.02 15.81
C LEU A 70 -5.03 -1.05 16.73
N VAL A 71 -3.77 -1.30 16.46
CA VAL A 71 -2.88 -2.15 17.27
C VAL A 71 -1.70 -1.29 17.70
N SER A 72 -1.55 -1.11 19.00
CA SER A 72 -0.39 -0.45 19.60
C SER A 72 0.66 -1.49 19.91
N THR A 73 1.91 -1.20 19.54
CA THR A 73 3.04 -2.11 19.72
C THR A 73 4.28 -1.36 20.18
N SER A 74 5.33 -2.10 20.57
CA SER A 74 6.66 -1.52 20.82
C SER A 74 7.28 -0.83 19.60
N CYS A 75 6.83 -1.15 18.39
CA CYS A 75 7.30 -0.55 17.13
C CYS A 75 6.49 0.69 16.70
N GLY A 76 5.41 1.00 17.41
CA GLY A 76 4.46 2.05 17.05
C GLY A 76 3.02 1.55 16.97
N VAL A 77 2.15 2.41 16.45
CA VAL A 77 0.72 2.14 16.29
C VAL A 77 0.40 1.94 14.81
N PHE A 78 -0.37 0.90 14.52
CA PHE A 78 -0.74 0.51 13.16
C PHE A 78 -2.25 0.33 13.06
N ALA A 79 -2.81 0.68 11.91
CA ALA A 79 -4.21 0.37 11.62
C ALA A 79 -4.35 -1.07 11.14
N VAL A 80 -5.54 -1.66 11.27
CA VAL A 80 -5.87 -2.94 10.64
C VAL A 80 -7.11 -2.74 9.79
N ASP A 81 -6.85 -2.20 8.60
CA ASP A 81 -7.85 -1.82 7.60
C ASP A 81 -7.66 -2.60 6.31
N ASP A 82 -8.75 -2.77 5.56
CA ASP A 82 -8.71 -3.39 4.24
C ASP A 82 -7.95 -2.47 3.27
N THR A 83 -6.93 -3.02 2.62
CA THR A 83 -6.10 -2.28 1.68
C THR A 83 -5.75 -3.17 0.51
N ILE A 84 -5.57 -2.59 -0.69
CA ILE A 84 -5.18 -3.34 -1.91
C ILE A 84 -3.98 -4.26 -1.65
N ALA A 85 -3.01 -3.81 -0.85
CA ALA A 85 -1.82 -4.57 -0.50
C ALA A 85 -2.06 -5.69 0.55
N GLY A 86 -3.10 -5.56 1.38
CA GLY A 86 -3.39 -6.47 2.50
C GLY A 86 -4.60 -7.38 2.32
N GLY A 87 -5.38 -7.24 1.23
CA GLY A 87 -6.62 -7.99 1.03
C GLY A 87 -7.73 -7.60 2.02
N TRP A 88 -8.95 -8.10 1.79
CA TRP A 88 -10.16 -7.68 2.52
C TRP A 88 -10.41 -8.56 3.77
N GLN A 89 -9.32 -8.89 4.47
CA GLN A 89 -9.31 -9.78 5.65
C GLN A 89 -8.85 -9.01 6.89
N SER A 90 -9.12 -7.69 6.95
CA SER A 90 -8.67 -6.87 8.08
C SER A 90 -9.23 -7.34 9.42
N TYR A 91 -10.47 -7.84 9.45
CA TYR A 91 -11.09 -8.34 10.68
C TYR A 91 -10.43 -9.63 11.16
N ASP A 92 -10.18 -10.59 10.27
CA ASP A 92 -9.50 -11.84 10.61
C ASP A 92 -8.07 -11.59 11.07
N ARG A 93 -7.35 -10.67 10.41
CA ARG A 93 -6.01 -10.26 10.85
C ARG A 93 -6.04 -9.60 12.21
N TRP A 94 -7.04 -8.74 12.46
CA TRP A 94 -7.18 -8.10 13.76
C TRP A 94 -7.53 -9.10 14.86
N SER A 95 -8.36 -10.12 14.58
CA SER A 95 -8.83 -11.07 15.58
C SER A 95 -7.70 -11.96 16.11
N VAL A 96 -6.78 -12.40 15.24
CA VAL A 96 -5.65 -13.28 15.62
C VAL A 96 -4.49 -12.56 16.30
N ILE A 97 -4.42 -11.22 16.24
CA ILE A 97 -3.40 -10.46 16.96
C ILE A 97 -3.76 -10.46 18.44
N GLU A 98 -2.85 -10.92 19.29
CA GLU A 98 -3.03 -10.96 20.74
C GLU A 98 -2.16 -9.93 21.46
N VAL A 99 -2.69 -9.32 22.53
CA VAL A 99 -1.93 -8.42 23.41
C VAL A 99 -0.91 -9.22 24.22
N GLY A 100 0.30 -8.71 24.35
CA GLY A 100 1.42 -9.35 25.05
C GLY A 100 2.28 -10.27 24.16
N LYS A 101 1.81 -10.62 22.96
CA LYS A 101 2.57 -11.41 21.98
C LYS A 101 3.46 -10.54 21.11
N THR A 102 4.49 -11.16 20.54
CA THR A 102 5.49 -10.49 19.68
C THR A 102 5.39 -10.99 18.25
N TYR A 103 5.27 -10.06 17.30
CA TYR A 103 5.11 -10.35 15.87
C TYR A 103 6.12 -9.57 15.03
N ASP A 104 6.52 -10.18 13.92
CA ASP A 104 7.02 -9.45 12.75
C ASP A 104 5.79 -8.92 11.98
N ILE A 105 5.68 -7.59 11.90
CA ILE A 105 4.52 -6.90 11.34
C ILE A 105 4.92 -6.26 10.01
N THR A 106 4.25 -6.65 8.93
CA THR A 106 4.37 -5.97 7.65
C THR A 106 3.23 -4.97 7.51
N THR A 107 3.56 -3.70 7.33
CA THR A 107 2.61 -2.61 7.13
C THR A 107 2.66 -2.10 5.71
N GLY A 108 1.53 -1.67 5.16
CA GLY A 108 1.42 -0.98 3.88
C GLY A 108 0.75 0.40 4.03
N GLY A 109 1.06 1.29 3.10
CA GLY A 109 0.47 2.64 3.04
C GLY A 109 1.36 3.72 3.68
N TYR A 110 0.83 4.93 3.81
CA TYR A 110 1.58 6.09 4.28
C TYR A 110 1.09 6.56 5.64
N ARG A 111 2.00 7.08 6.47
CA ARG A 111 1.68 7.78 7.71
C ARG A 111 1.49 9.26 7.40
N TRP A 112 0.27 9.77 7.45
CA TRP A 112 -0.05 11.18 7.17
C TRP A 112 -1.15 11.66 8.12
N TRP A 113 -1.03 12.89 8.65
CA TRP A 113 -1.96 13.58 9.57
C TRP A 113 -3.11 12.73 10.15
N GLY A 114 -2.83 11.97 11.22
CA GLY A 114 -3.83 11.15 11.93
C GLY A 114 -4.03 9.73 11.36
N GLY A 115 -3.60 9.49 10.12
CA GLY A 115 -3.58 8.17 9.46
C GLY A 115 -2.39 7.30 9.88
N PHE A 116 -2.65 6.04 10.17
CA PHE A 116 -1.66 5.02 10.47
C PHE A 116 -1.46 4.10 9.26
N PRO A 117 -0.25 3.59 9.00
CA PRO A 117 -0.07 2.55 8.00
C PRO A 117 -0.81 1.29 8.44
N SER A 118 -1.41 0.57 7.49
CA SER A 118 -2.25 -0.60 7.76
C SER A 118 -1.42 -1.87 7.81
N VAL A 119 -1.71 -2.77 8.76
CA VAL A 119 -1.09 -4.09 8.83
C VAL A 119 -1.59 -4.94 7.67
N ILE A 120 -0.66 -5.36 6.81
CA ILE A 120 -0.92 -6.22 5.65
C ILE A 120 -0.43 -7.66 5.84
N GLY A 121 0.43 -7.90 6.84
CA GLY A 121 0.92 -9.23 7.19
C GLY A 121 1.43 -9.28 8.62
N ILE A 122 1.32 -10.44 9.25
CA ILE A 122 1.81 -10.72 10.60
C ILE A 122 2.45 -12.11 10.64
N LYS A 123 3.51 -12.25 11.43
CA LYS A 123 4.13 -13.54 11.73
C LYS A 123 4.55 -13.55 13.20
N GLU A 124 4.07 -14.50 13.98
CA GLU A 124 4.49 -14.66 15.38
C GLU A 124 5.96 -15.08 15.42
N VAL A 125 6.73 -14.46 16.32
CA VAL A 125 8.18 -14.71 16.44
C VAL A 125 8.47 -15.97 17.27
N ASN A 126 7.56 -16.36 18.18
CA ASN A 126 7.71 -17.48 19.12
C ASN A 126 6.56 -18.49 19.04
N ALA A 127 6.13 -18.85 17.82
CA ALA A 127 5.06 -19.84 17.59
C ALA A 127 5.38 -21.22 18.20
#